data_AF-A0A545BB97-F1
#
_entry.id   AF-A0A545BB97-F1
#
_cell.length_a   1.000
_cell.length_b   1.000
_cell.length_c   1.000
_cell.angle_alpha   90.00
_cell.angle_beta   90.00
_cell.angle_gamma   90.00
#
_symmetry.space_group_name_H-M   'P 1'
#
loop_
_entity.id
_entity.type
_entity.pdbx_description
1 polymer ?
#
loop_
_entity_poly.entity_id
_entity_poly.type
_entity_poly.pdbx_seq_one_letter_code
_entity_poly.pdbx_strand_id
1 'polypeptide(L)'
;MILGPLPVRTRLTHGEGIENYAIRHAQRNGTTVEQIENALREAGVMPRSRARRHPGRLQAWKQLGGLHDRAFEARLSIGGHPVIERALCLRCASGNQRVGRIPSIGWVCVAHRRWIGRDQFDIRQLPELVAAERRFRSTLVSRGIHVGTPAMLAANECASAGIALSTLEERGARAGRHEYEMLIYPETVRIARLITRPSFKDWVQNPALPAEQRRDRVASEIATTLFRTGQSHRRRRAAQRIENTLRRLSRRGIEWLT
;
A
#
# COMPACT_ATOMS: atom_id res chain seq x y z
N MET A 1 -3.08 -35.66 -11.38
CA MET A 1 -4.48 -35.52 -11.83
C MET A 1 -4.74 -34.04 -12.12
N ILE A 2 -5.47 -33.72 -13.18
CA ILE A 2 -5.82 -32.35 -13.54
C ILE A 2 -7.29 -32.14 -13.16
N LEU A 3 -7.58 -31.18 -12.27
CA LEU A 3 -8.94 -30.81 -11.94
C LEU A 3 -9.53 -29.90 -13.02
N GLY A 4 -10.78 -30.14 -13.41
CA GLY A 4 -11.56 -29.19 -14.20
C GLY A 4 -11.95 -27.97 -13.36
N PRO A 5 -12.15 -26.79 -13.99
CA PRO A 5 -12.63 -25.61 -13.28
C PRO A 5 -14.06 -25.80 -12.79
N LEU A 6 -14.43 -25.14 -11.69
CA LEU A 6 -15.81 -25.09 -11.24
C LEU A 6 -16.70 -24.29 -12.23
N PRO A 7 -18.01 -24.59 -12.31
CA PRO A 7 -18.90 -24.01 -13.33
C PRO A 7 -18.96 -22.48 -13.31
N VAL A 8 -19.05 -21.87 -12.13
CA VAL A 8 -19.13 -20.40 -11.97
C VAL A 8 -17.74 -19.84 -11.73
N ARG A 9 -17.22 -19.12 -12.72
CA ARG A 9 -15.90 -18.48 -12.64
C ARG A 9 -15.87 -17.35 -11.60
N THR A 10 -14.79 -17.31 -10.84
CA THR A 10 -14.50 -16.21 -9.90
C THR A 10 -13.23 -15.50 -10.33
N ARG A 11 -13.33 -14.20 -10.59
CA ARG A 11 -12.15 -13.39 -10.89
C ARG A 11 -11.29 -13.23 -9.64
N LEU A 12 -10.00 -13.55 -9.76
CA LEU A 12 -9.01 -13.23 -8.74
C LEU A 12 -8.85 -11.72 -8.63
N THR A 13 -9.01 -11.19 -7.42
CA THR A 13 -8.78 -9.77 -7.14
C THR A 13 -7.29 -9.52 -6.99
N HIS A 14 -6.82 -8.35 -7.40
CA HIS A 14 -5.40 -8.01 -7.30
C HIS A 14 -4.90 -8.17 -5.86
N GLY A 15 -3.83 -8.94 -5.66
CA GLY A 15 -3.23 -9.21 -4.35
C GLY A 15 -4.06 -10.08 -3.39
N GLU A 16 -5.16 -10.66 -3.86
CA GLU A 16 -5.98 -11.60 -3.10
C GLU A 16 -5.21 -12.90 -2.84
N GLY A 17 -5.17 -13.33 -1.58
CA GLY A 17 -4.62 -14.61 -1.19
C GLY A 17 -5.59 -15.77 -1.44
N ILE A 18 -5.05 -17.00 -1.36
CA ILE A 18 -5.83 -18.23 -1.57
C ILE A 18 -7.06 -18.35 -0.68
N GLU A 19 -6.98 -17.94 0.59
CA GLU A 19 -8.10 -18.07 1.52
C GLU A 19 -9.34 -17.30 1.05
N ASN A 20 -9.14 -16.01 0.74
CA ASN A 20 -10.24 -15.16 0.28
C ASN A 20 -10.79 -15.61 -1.07
N TYR A 21 -9.90 -16.03 -1.97
CA TYR A 21 -10.30 -16.56 -3.27
C TYR A 21 -11.14 -17.83 -3.12
N ALA A 22 -10.66 -18.80 -2.35
CA ALA A 22 -11.32 -20.08 -2.12
C ALA A 22 -12.73 -19.88 -1.55
N ILE A 23 -12.88 -19.02 -0.53
CA ILE A 23 -14.19 -18.70 0.08
C ILE A 23 -15.17 -18.18 -0.97
N ARG A 24 -14.76 -17.18 -1.76
CA ARG A 24 -15.62 -16.61 -2.81
C ARG A 24 -15.96 -17.60 -3.89
N HIS A 25 -14.98 -18.39 -4.30
CA HIS A 25 -15.12 -19.30 -5.41
C HIS A 25 -16.03 -20.46 -5.04
N ALA A 26 -15.91 -20.99 -3.83
CA ALA A 26 -16.87 -21.92 -3.25
C ALA A 26 -18.28 -21.31 -3.16
N GLN A 27 -18.42 -20.12 -2.54
CA GLN A 27 -19.72 -19.46 -2.36
C GLN A 27 -20.43 -19.19 -3.70
N ARG A 28 -19.70 -18.74 -4.73
CA ARG A 28 -20.26 -18.52 -6.08
C ARG A 28 -20.74 -19.81 -6.76
N ASN A 29 -20.21 -20.95 -6.34
CA ASN A 29 -20.62 -22.27 -6.83
C ASN A 29 -21.57 -22.98 -5.85
N GLY A 30 -22.19 -22.25 -4.91
CA GLY A 30 -23.20 -22.81 -4.00
C GLY A 30 -22.64 -23.81 -2.99
N THR A 31 -21.35 -23.73 -2.65
CA THR A 31 -20.69 -24.68 -1.75
C THR A 31 -19.75 -23.96 -0.78
N THR A 32 -19.09 -24.72 0.11
CA THR A 32 -18.10 -24.23 1.06
C THR A 32 -16.69 -24.73 0.71
N VAL A 33 -15.68 -24.00 1.21
CA VAL A 33 -14.27 -24.42 1.09
C VAL A 33 -14.08 -25.80 1.71
N GLU A 34 -14.70 -26.03 2.87
CA GLU A 34 -14.60 -27.31 3.58
C GLU A 34 -15.18 -28.47 2.76
N GLN A 35 -16.37 -28.31 2.17
CA GLN A 35 -16.98 -29.34 1.32
C GLN A 35 -16.09 -29.69 0.12
N ILE A 36 -15.59 -28.68 -0.60
CA ILE A 36 -14.69 -28.90 -1.74
C ILE A 36 -13.40 -29.58 -1.28
N GLU A 37 -12.74 -29.05 -0.24
CA GLU A 37 -11.45 -29.57 0.19
C GLU A 37 -11.55 -30.98 0.79
N ASN A 38 -12.62 -31.31 1.50
CA ASN A 38 -12.85 -32.67 1.99
C ASN A 38 -13.07 -33.65 0.84
N ALA A 39 -13.92 -33.31 -0.13
CA ALA A 39 -14.13 -34.15 -1.31
C ALA A 39 -12.82 -34.38 -2.10
N LEU A 40 -11.99 -33.35 -2.25
CA LEU A 40 -10.69 -33.48 -2.90
C LEU A 40 -9.68 -34.32 -2.11
N ARG A 41 -9.74 -34.31 -0.77
CA ARG A 41 -8.90 -35.17 0.08
C ARG A 41 -9.36 -36.62 0.02
N GLU A 42 -10.67 -36.87 0.06
CA GLU A 42 -11.26 -38.20 -0.09
C GLU A 42 -10.93 -38.82 -1.44
N ALA A 43 -10.96 -38.02 -2.51
CA ALA A 43 -10.55 -38.42 -3.85
C ALA A 43 -9.02 -38.56 -4.04
N GLY A 44 -8.20 -38.30 -3.01
CA GLY A 44 -6.75 -38.38 -3.08
C GLY A 44 -6.07 -37.29 -3.93
N VAL A 45 -6.79 -36.26 -4.34
CA VAL A 45 -6.27 -35.16 -5.18
C VAL A 45 -5.57 -34.11 -4.33
N MET A 46 -6.10 -33.81 -3.15
CA MET A 46 -5.51 -32.87 -2.20
C MET A 46 -4.79 -33.64 -1.08
N PRO A 47 -3.61 -33.17 -0.63
CA PRO A 47 -2.90 -33.76 0.50
C PRO A 47 -3.76 -33.79 1.77
N ARG A 48 -3.56 -34.83 2.59
CA ARG A 48 -4.21 -34.94 3.91
C ARG A 48 -3.82 -33.81 4.86
N SER A 49 -2.67 -33.18 4.64
CA SER A 49 -2.24 -32.01 5.41
C SER A 49 -3.24 -30.87 5.27
N ARG A 50 -3.65 -30.32 6.42
CA ARG A 50 -4.54 -29.15 6.51
C ARG A 50 -3.77 -27.82 6.49
N ALA A 51 -2.47 -27.84 6.16
CA ALA A 51 -1.67 -26.63 6.08
C ALA A 51 -2.22 -25.67 5.01
N ARG A 52 -2.62 -24.47 5.44
CA ARG A 52 -3.23 -23.43 4.59
C ARG A 52 -2.42 -23.09 3.33
N ARG A 53 -1.09 -23.14 3.42
CA ARG A 53 -0.17 -22.84 2.30
C ARG A 53 0.44 -24.08 1.65
N HIS A 54 -0.16 -25.26 1.84
CA HIS A 54 0.37 -26.48 1.22
C HIS A 54 0.37 -26.32 -0.32
N PRO A 55 1.48 -26.62 -1.02
CA PRO A 55 1.57 -26.48 -2.48
C PRO A 55 0.44 -27.19 -3.24
N GLY A 56 0.11 -28.42 -2.86
CA GLY A 56 -1.04 -29.16 -3.41
C GLY A 56 -2.41 -28.46 -3.24
N ARG A 57 -2.63 -27.76 -2.12
CA ARG A 57 -3.85 -26.96 -1.93
C ARG A 57 -3.88 -25.75 -2.87
N LEU A 58 -2.76 -25.04 -3.00
CA LEU A 58 -2.61 -23.94 -3.95
C LEU A 58 -2.89 -24.39 -5.38
N GLN A 59 -2.32 -25.52 -5.79
CA GLN A 59 -2.52 -26.06 -7.13
C GLN A 59 -3.97 -26.45 -7.39
N ALA A 60 -4.62 -27.12 -6.45
CA ALA A 60 -6.03 -27.49 -6.59
C ALA A 60 -6.93 -26.26 -6.77
N TRP A 61 -6.77 -25.22 -5.94
CA TRP A 61 -7.57 -24.00 -6.06
C TRP A 61 -7.25 -23.17 -7.32
N LYS A 62 -6.01 -23.23 -7.84
CA LYS A 62 -5.67 -22.67 -9.15
C LYS A 62 -6.45 -23.37 -10.27
N GLN A 63 -6.44 -24.71 -10.27
CA GLN A 63 -7.12 -25.52 -11.29
C GLN A 63 -8.64 -25.34 -11.24
N LEU A 64 -9.24 -25.45 -10.04
CA LEU A 64 -10.68 -25.21 -9.85
C LEU A 64 -11.09 -23.81 -10.33
N GLY A 65 -10.22 -22.82 -10.16
CA GLY A 65 -10.45 -21.47 -10.61
C GLY A 65 -10.16 -21.19 -12.08
N GLY A 66 -9.51 -22.11 -12.80
CA GLY A 66 -8.91 -21.84 -14.11
C GLY A 66 -7.91 -20.67 -14.06
N LEU A 67 -7.14 -20.56 -12.97
CA LEU A 67 -6.18 -19.48 -12.76
C LEU A 67 -4.82 -19.81 -13.37
N HIS A 68 -4.07 -18.76 -13.74
CA HIS A 68 -2.68 -18.88 -14.15
C HIS A 68 -1.80 -19.48 -13.03
N ASP A 69 -0.74 -20.21 -13.38
CA ASP A 69 0.14 -20.88 -12.41
C ASP A 69 0.76 -19.95 -11.38
N ARG A 70 0.98 -18.68 -11.75
CA ARG A 70 1.49 -17.64 -10.84
C ARG A 70 0.45 -17.06 -9.86
N ALA A 71 -0.79 -17.53 -9.88
CA ALA A 71 -1.80 -17.05 -8.93
C ALA A 71 -1.37 -17.37 -7.48
N PHE A 72 -1.71 -16.47 -6.55
CA PHE A 72 -1.32 -16.53 -5.15
C PHE A 72 0.19 -16.40 -4.85
N GLU A 73 1.05 -16.26 -5.87
CA GLU A 73 2.47 -15.94 -5.70
C GLU A 73 2.67 -14.44 -5.42
N ALA A 74 1.89 -13.91 -4.47
CA ALA A 74 2.10 -12.55 -4.01
C ALA A 74 3.46 -12.49 -3.33
N ARG A 75 4.40 -11.73 -3.94
CA ARG A 75 5.74 -11.50 -3.40
C ARG A 75 5.65 -11.14 -1.91
N LEU A 76 6.29 -11.95 -1.07
CA LEU A 76 6.38 -11.68 0.37
C LEU A 76 7.28 -10.47 0.65
N SER A 77 8.18 -10.15 -0.28
CA SER A 77 9.03 -8.96 -0.23
C SER A 77 9.28 -8.38 -1.63
N ILE A 78 9.55 -7.07 -1.70
CA ILE A 78 9.98 -6.37 -2.91
C ILE A 78 11.21 -5.54 -2.54
N GLY A 79 12.33 -5.73 -3.25
CA GLY A 79 13.58 -5.02 -2.96
C GLY A 79 14.07 -5.24 -1.52
N GLY A 80 13.89 -6.45 -0.96
CA GLY A 80 14.25 -6.76 0.43
C GLY A 80 13.23 -6.29 1.48
N HIS A 81 12.20 -5.53 1.11
CA HIS A 81 11.20 -5.03 2.06
C HIS A 81 9.93 -5.91 2.10
N PRO A 82 9.40 -6.23 3.29
CA PRO A 82 8.24 -7.10 3.42
C PRO A 82 6.95 -6.44 2.90
N VAL A 83 6.20 -7.14 2.05
CA VAL A 83 4.89 -6.70 1.59
C VAL A 83 3.85 -7.03 2.65
N ILE A 84 3.32 -5.99 3.29
CA ILE A 84 2.29 -6.11 4.33
C ILE A 84 0.94 -6.54 3.77
N GLU A 85 0.20 -7.34 4.54
CA GLU A 85 -1.20 -7.63 4.30
C GLU A 85 -2.06 -6.45 4.75
N ARG A 86 -3.07 -6.10 3.96
CA ARG A 86 -3.95 -4.95 4.22
C ARG A 86 -5.37 -5.22 3.79
N ALA A 87 -6.32 -4.50 4.38
CA ALA A 87 -7.70 -4.53 3.97
C ALA A 87 -7.84 -4.22 2.46
N LEU A 88 -8.61 -5.04 1.75
CA LEU A 88 -9.02 -4.79 0.38
C LEU A 88 -10.29 -3.95 0.40
N CYS A 89 -10.51 -3.17 -0.66
CA CYS A 89 -11.71 -2.35 -0.77
C CYS A 89 -12.98 -3.18 -0.61
N LEU A 90 -13.86 -2.81 0.33
CA LEU A 90 -15.12 -3.50 0.61
C LEU A 90 -15.99 -3.59 -0.64
N ARG A 91 -16.04 -2.54 -1.47
CA ARG A 91 -16.78 -2.59 -2.73
C ARG A 91 -16.18 -3.57 -3.74
N CYS A 92 -14.84 -3.64 -3.84
CA CYS A 92 -14.18 -4.69 -4.64
C CYS A 92 -14.47 -6.10 -4.10
N ALA A 93 -14.68 -6.21 -2.78
CA ALA A 93 -14.95 -7.46 -2.08
C ALA A 93 -16.44 -7.75 -1.87
N SER A 94 -17.33 -7.01 -2.53
CA SER A 94 -18.79 -7.15 -2.39
C SER A 94 -19.28 -7.11 -0.93
N GLY A 95 -18.77 -6.15 -0.15
CA GLY A 95 -19.13 -5.93 1.26
C GLY A 95 -18.34 -6.78 2.27
N ASN A 96 -17.59 -7.78 1.82
CA ASN A 96 -16.87 -8.68 2.72
C ASN A 96 -15.53 -8.09 3.15
N GLN A 97 -15.23 -8.14 4.44
CA GLN A 97 -13.90 -7.82 4.95
C GLN A 97 -12.90 -8.85 4.43
N ARG A 98 -11.88 -8.36 3.72
CA ARG A 98 -10.84 -9.20 3.12
C ARG A 98 -9.49 -8.53 3.26
N VAL A 99 -8.45 -9.33 3.43
CA VAL A 99 -7.06 -8.87 3.49
C VAL A 99 -6.23 -9.43 2.34
N GLY A 100 -5.30 -8.64 1.80
CA GLY A 100 -4.45 -9.09 0.70
C GLY A 100 -3.13 -8.34 0.64
N ARG A 101 -2.18 -8.89 -0.12
CA ARG A 101 -0.90 -8.26 -0.41
C ARG A 101 -1.01 -7.52 -1.74
N ILE A 102 -1.28 -6.23 -1.66
CA ILE A 102 -1.44 -5.34 -2.83
C ILE A 102 -0.31 -4.29 -2.87
N PRO A 103 0.93 -4.68 -3.22
CA PRO A 103 2.08 -3.78 -3.19
C PRO A 103 2.02 -2.67 -4.23
N SER A 104 1.33 -2.92 -5.36
CA SER A 104 1.21 -1.96 -6.46
C SER A 104 0.05 -0.97 -6.30
N ILE A 105 -0.65 -1.01 -5.17
CA ILE A 105 -1.77 -0.11 -4.86
C ILE A 105 -1.42 0.58 -3.55
N GLY A 106 -1.65 1.88 -3.46
CA GLY A 106 -1.44 2.65 -2.24
C GLY A 106 -2.58 2.45 -1.26
N TRP A 107 -3.09 3.53 -0.67
CA TRP A 107 -4.19 3.50 0.30
C TRP A 107 -5.54 3.92 -0.29
N VAL A 108 -5.63 4.03 -1.62
CA VAL A 108 -6.85 4.44 -2.30
C VAL A 108 -7.27 3.42 -3.36
N CYS A 109 -8.54 3.01 -3.29
CA CYS A 109 -9.22 2.33 -4.38
C CYS A 109 -9.70 3.38 -5.40
N VAL A 110 -8.98 3.52 -6.52
CA VAL A 110 -9.35 4.45 -7.61
C VAL A 110 -10.72 4.12 -8.20
N ALA A 111 -11.01 2.84 -8.43
CA ALA A 111 -12.25 2.40 -9.07
C ALA A 111 -13.50 2.81 -8.27
N HIS A 112 -13.46 2.63 -6.95
CA HIS A 112 -14.57 2.94 -6.07
C HIS A 112 -14.47 4.31 -5.40
N ARG A 113 -13.37 5.05 -5.63
CA ARG A 113 -13.01 6.29 -4.94
C ARG A 113 -13.17 6.14 -3.43
N ARG A 114 -12.44 5.17 -2.86
CA ARG A 114 -12.45 4.91 -1.41
C ARG A 114 -11.05 4.88 -0.82
N TRP A 115 -10.93 5.38 0.41
CA TRP A 115 -9.80 5.08 1.29
C TRP A 115 -9.86 3.62 1.74
N ILE A 116 -8.72 2.94 1.79
CA ILE A 116 -8.59 1.52 2.16
C ILE A 116 -7.67 1.32 3.39
N GLY A 117 -7.67 2.28 4.32
CA GLY A 117 -6.99 2.15 5.62
C GLY A 117 -7.75 1.22 6.58
N ARG A 118 -7.56 1.43 7.89
CA ARG A 118 -8.26 0.68 8.95
C ARG A 118 -9.77 0.71 8.73
N ASP A 119 -10.29 1.91 8.55
CA ASP A 119 -11.67 2.16 8.18
C ASP A 119 -11.73 2.62 6.72
N GLN A 120 -12.79 2.22 6.01
CA GLN A 120 -12.93 2.54 4.59
C GLN A 120 -13.94 3.64 4.36
N PHE A 121 -13.47 4.73 3.76
CA PHE A 121 -14.29 5.93 3.56
C PHE A 121 -14.49 6.24 2.09
N ASP A 122 -15.62 6.88 1.78
CA ASP A 122 -15.81 7.54 0.50
C ASP A 122 -14.91 8.78 0.45
N ILE A 123 -14.19 8.96 -0.66
CA ILE A 123 -13.27 10.09 -0.86
C ILE A 123 -13.62 10.90 -2.12
N ARG A 124 -14.86 10.83 -2.62
CA ARG A 124 -15.27 11.61 -3.81
C ARG A 124 -15.04 13.10 -3.64
N GLN A 125 -15.20 13.63 -2.43
CA GLN A 125 -14.97 15.04 -2.10
C GLN A 125 -13.50 15.41 -1.96
N LEU A 126 -12.58 14.44 -2.06
CA LEU A 126 -11.13 14.62 -1.95
C LEU A 126 -10.40 14.07 -3.21
N PRO A 127 -10.61 14.67 -4.40
CA PRO A 127 -9.97 14.21 -5.64
C PRO A 127 -8.44 14.16 -5.57
N GLU A 128 -7.80 14.97 -4.72
CA GLU A 128 -6.36 14.95 -4.49
C GLU A 128 -5.83 13.59 -4.02
N LEU A 129 -6.64 12.78 -3.32
CA LEU A 129 -6.28 11.43 -2.89
C LEU A 129 -6.21 10.46 -4.07
N VAL A 130 -7.14 10.58 -5.01
CA VAL A 130 -7.13 9.77 -6.24
C VAL A 130 -5.96 10.15 -7.13
N ALA A 131 -5.64 11.45 -7.22
CA ALA A 131 -4.47 11.92 -7.96
C ALA A 131 -3.15 11.41 -7.32
N ALA A 132 -3.07 11.42 -5.98
CA ALA A 132 -1.93 10.87 -5.25
C ALA A 132 -1.76 9.37 -5.55
N GLU A 133 -2.83 8.59 -5.48
CA GLU A 133 -2.80 7.15 -5.79
C GLU A 133 -2.35 6.87 -7.23
N ARG A 134 -2.81 7.64 -8.21
CA ARG A 134 -2.34 7.50 -9.61
C ARG A 134 -0.83 7.76 -9.71
N ARG A 135 -0.31 8.74 -8.98
CA ARG A 135 1.14 9.05 -8.92
C ARG A 135 1.92 7.96 -8.18
N PHE A 136 1.35 7.39 -7.13
CA PHE A 136 1.92 6.23 -6.44
C PHE A 136 2.08 5.06 -7.42
N ARG A 137 1.01 4.69 -8.12
CA ARG A 137 1.00 3.55 -9.06
C ARG A 137 1.97 3.74 -10.23
N SER A 138 2.03 4.93 -10.80
CA SER A 138 2.87 5.21 -11.98
C SER A 138 4.34 5.39 -11.64
N THR A 139 4.67 6.02 -10.50
CA THR A 139 6.06 6.36 -10.16
C THR A 139 6.64 5.42 -9.11
N LEU A 140 6.01 5.29 -7.94
CA LEU A 140 6.59 4.63 -6.79
C LEU A 140 6.68 3.12 -6.98
N VAL A 141 5.65 2.50 -7.55
CA VAL A 141 5.64 1.06 -7.83
C VAL A 141 6.79 0.65 -8.75
N SER A 142 7.07 1.44 -9.80
CA SER A 142 8.19 1.17 -10.73
C SER A 142 9.56 1.23 -10.05
N ARG A 143 9.66 1.96 -8.93
CA ARG A 143 10.87 2.07 -8.10
C ARG A 143 10.93 1.02 -6.99
N GLY A 144 10.05 0.02 -7.01
CA GLY A 144 9.96 -1.00 -5.97
C GLY A 144 9.33 -0.52 -4.66
N ILE A 145 8.74 0.68 -4.63
CA ILE A 145 8.20 1.30 -3.42
C ILE A 145 6.76 0.86 -3.22
N HIS A 146 6.48 0.26 -2.06
CA HIS A 146 5.13 -0.04 -1.57
C HIS A 146 4.89 0.62 -0.21
N VAL A 147 3.64 0.63 0.28
CA VAL A 147 3.23 1.37 1.50
C VAL A 147 3.98 0.99 2.78
N GLY A 148 4.60 -0.20 2.82
CA GLY A 148 5.36 -0.70 3.96
C GLY A 148 6.87 -0.46 3.87
N THR A 149 7.34 0.17 2.80
CA THR A 149 8.77 0.50 2.65
C THR A 149 9.18 1.62 3.62
N PRO A 150 10.44 1.64 4.09
CA PRO A 150 10.96 2.70 4.94
C PRO A 150 10.75 4.11 4.35
N ALA A 151 10.93 4.26 3.03
CA ALA A 151 10.68 5.52 2.34
C ALA A 151 9.22 6.02 2.49
N MET A 152 8.23 5.12 2.40
CA MET A 152 6.82 5.49 2.61
C MET A 152 6.53 5.86 4.07
N LEU A 153 7.12 5.15 5.03
CA LEU A 153 6.97 5.45 6.46
C LEU A 153 7.61 6.80 6.82
N ALA A 154 8.83 7.06 6.36
CA ALA A 154 9.50 8.33 6.56
C ALA A 154 8.75 9.49 5.90
N ALA A 155 8.24 9.27 4.68
CA ALA A 155 7.42 10.26 4.00
C ALA A 155 6.11 10.56 4.74
N ASN A 156 5.49 9.56 5.37
CA ASN A 156 4.29 9.75 6.20
C ASN A 156 4.60 10.56 7.46
N GLU A 157 5.69 10.25 8.17
CA GLU A 157 6.11 11.04 9.34
C GLU A 157 6.44 12.49 8.95
N CYS A 158 7.15 12.70 7.84
CA CYS A 158 7.49 14.03 7.34
C CYS A 158 6.25 14.81 6.88
N ALA A 159 5.29 14.14 6.22
CA ALA A 159 4.02 14.75 5.82
C ALA A 159 3.23 15.20 7.06
N SER A 160 3.16 14.34 8.08
CA SER A 160 2.51 14.63 9.36
C SER A 160 3.12 15.86 10.03
N ALA A 161 4.45 15.92 10.09
CA ALA A 161 5.16 17.04 10.68
C ALA A 161 5.05 18.34 9.85
N GLY A 162 5.00 18.22 8.53
CA GLY A 162 5.14 19.34 7.62
C GLY A 162 3.83 19.99 7.17
N ILE A 163 2.72 19.26 7.12
CA ILE A 163 1.45 19.76 6.59
C ILE A 163 0.91 20.95 7.40
N ALA A 164 0.22 21.87 6.72
CA ALA A 164 -0.45 22.98 7.39
C ALA A 164 -1.76 22.53 8.03
N LEU A 165 -2.04 23.02 9.25
CA LEU A 165 -3.29 22.76 9.96
C LEU A 165 -4.52 23.18 9.13
N SER A 166 -4.49 24.36 8.51
CA SER A 166 -5.57 24.83 7.64
C SER A 166 -5.87 23.89 6.47
N THR A 167 -4.86 23.21 5.92
CA THR A 167 -5.08 22.20 4.87
C THR A 167 -5.75 20.94 5.42
N LEU A 168 -5.41 20.54 6.64
CA LEU A 168 -6.07 19.41 7.31
C LEU A 168 -7.53 19.74 7.64
N GLU A 169 -7.78 20.93 8.18
CA GLU A 169 -9.14 21.40 8.53
C GLU A 169 -10.02 21.52 7.29
N GLU A 170 -9.52 22.13 6.20
CA GLU A 170 -10.24 22.26 4.93
C GLU A 170 -10.64 20.88 4.38
N ARG A 171 -9.68 19.94 4.33
CA ARG A 171 -9.95 18.58 3.83
C ARG A 171 -10.84 17.79 4.78
N GLY A 172 -10.68 17.95 6.09
CA GLY A 172 -11.50 17.32 7.11
C GLY A 172 -12.96 17.76 7.00
N ALA A 173 -13.19 19.06 6.81
CA ALA A 173 -14.50 19.63 6.55
C ALA A 173 -15.12 19.08 5.27
N ARG A 174 -14.38 19.06 4.15
CA ARG A 174 -14.84 18.48 2.87
C ARG A 174 -15.18 17.00 2.97
N ALA A 175 -14.45 16.23 3.78
CA ALA A 175 -14.68 14.81 4.00
C ALA A 175 -15.77 14.51 5.04
N GLY A 176 -16.18 15.50 5.83
CA GLY A 176 -17.04 15.33 7.00
C GLY A 176 -16.40 14.45 8.09
N ARG A 177 -15.07 14.34 8.15
CA ARG A 177 -14.33 13.51 9.11
C ARG A 177 -12.85 13.85 9.17
N HIS A 178 -12.23 13.54 10.31
CA HIS A 178 -10.82 13.80 10.60
C HIS A 178 -9.99 12.51 10.66
N GLU A 179 -9.93 11.77 9.54
CA GLU A 179 -9.02 10.62 9.41
C GLU A 179 -7.62 11.11 9.01
N TYR A 180 -6.72 11.26 9.97
CA TYR A 180 -5.46 11.96 9.76
C TYR A 180 -4.59 11.34 8.64
N GLU A 181 -4.39 10.01 8.65
CA GLU A 181 -3.57 9.32 7.65
C GLU A 181 -4.11 9.50 6.22
N MET A 182 -5.43 9.50 6.08
CA MET A 182 -6.10 9.78 4.82
C MET A 182 -5.81 11.21 4.39
N LEU A 183 -5.98 12.19 5.28
CA LEU A 183 -5.84 13.61 4.95
C LEU A 183 -4.42 14.01 4.54
N ILE A 184 -3.38 13.34 5.06
CA ILE A 184 -1.97 13.61 4.70
C ILE A 184 -1.43 12.75 3.55
N TYR A 185 -2.23 11.82 3.03
CA TYR A 185 -1.78 10.89 1.99
C TYR A 185 -1.23 11.57 0.73
N PRO A 186 -1.81 12.68 0.22
CA PRO A 186 -1.26 13.37 -0.96
C PRO A 186 0.17 13.89 -0.74
N GLU A 187 0.44 14.44 0.44
CA GLU A 187 1.75 14.92 0.86
C GLU A 187 2.71 13.75 1.05
N THR A 188 2.27 12.67 1.69
CA THR A 188 3.05 11.44 1.86
C THR A 188 3.55 10.92 0.51
N VAL A 189 2.67 10.76 -0.48
CA VAL A 189 3.06 10.30 -1.82
C VAL A 189 4.01 11.29 -2.51
N ARG A 190 3.80 12.61 -2.33
CA ARG A 190 4.66 13.63 -2.92
C ARG A 190 6.08 13.58 -2.36
N ILE A 191 6.22 13.45 -1.04
CA ILE A 191 7.50 13.34 -0.35
C ILE A 191 8.18 12.02 -0.74
N ALA A 192 7.47 10.89 -0.68
CA ALA A 192 8.00 9.59 -1.10
C ALA A 192 8.52 9.64 -2.54
N ARG A 193 7.81 10.32 -3.45
CA ARG A 193 8.26 10.52 -4.83
C ARG A 193 9.52 11.36 -4.93
N LEU A 194 9.72 12.36 -4.07
CA LEU A 194 10.93 13.18 -4.04
C LEU A 194 12.12 12.34 -3.55
N ILE A 195 12.01 11.75 -2.36
CA ILE A 195 13.14 11.09 -1.68
C ILE A 195 13.61 9.81 -2.39
N THR A 196 12.75 9.22 -3.24
CA THR A 196 13.08 8.04 -4.05
C THR A 196 13.55 8.39 -5.46
N ARG A 197 13.76 9.67 -5.80
CA ARG A 197 14.37 10.04 -7.09
C ARG A 197 15.86 9.71 -7.07
N PRO A 198 16.43 9.12 -8.13
CA PRO A 198 17.87 8.89 -8.23
C PRO A 198 18.68 10.16 -7.95
N SER A 199 18.36 11.25 -8.64
CA SER A 199 19.02 12.56 -8.44
C SER A 199 18.96 13.09 -7.00
N PHE A 200 17.92 12.73 -6.24
CA PHE A 200 17.82 13.09 -4.83
C PHE A 200 18.70 12.19 -3.97
N LYS A 201 18.70 10.87 -4.22
CA LYS A 201 19.57 9.91 -3.53
C LYS A 201 21.05 10.23 -3.76
N ASP A 202 21.46 10.41 -5.01
CA ASP A 202 22.84 10.74 -5.39
C ASP A 202 23.33 12.00 -4.67
N TRP A 203 22.46 13.01 -4.61
CA TRP A 203 22.75 14.26 -3.93
C TRP A 203 22.85 14.10 -2.40
N VAL A 204 21.93 13.36 -1.76
CA VAL A 204 21.98 13.13 -0.30
C VAL A 204 23.15 12.22 0.10
N GLN A 205 23.56 11.32 -0.77
CA GLN A 205 24.69 10.42 -0.54
C GLN A 205 26.04 11.07 -0.86
N ASN A 206 26.06 12.31 -1.35
CA ASN A 206 27.30 13.00 -1.68
C ASN A 206 28.19 13.18 -0.41
N PRO A 207 29.38 12.55 -0.36
CA PRO A 207 30.25 12.59 0.80
C PRO A 207 30.89 13.97 1.03
N ALA A 208 30.90 14.84 0.01
CA ALA A 208 31.52 16.17 0.08
C ALA A 208 30.76 17.16 0.98
N LEU A 209 29.52 16.86 1.39
CA LEU A 209 28.71 17.72 2.25
C LEU A 209 28.66 17.19 3.69
N PRO A 210 28.87 18.01 4.73
CA PRO A 210 28.68 17.61 6.12
C PRO A 210 27.28 17.04 6.39
N ALA A 211 27.17 16.04 7.27
CA ALA A 211 25.91 15.34 7.53
C ALA A 211 24.77 16.26 8.01
N GLU A 212 25.09 17.30 8.76
CA GLU A 212 24.11 18.31 9.22
C GLU A 212 23.57 19.15 8.07
N GLN A 213 24.46 19.71 7.23
CA GLN A 213 24.07 20.49 6.06
C GLN A 213 23.23 19.66 5.07
N ARG A 214 23.52 18.36 4.94
CA ARG A 214 22.69 17.45 4.14
C ARG A 214 21.28 17.32 4.71
N ARG A 215 21.13 17.16 6.03
CA ARG A 215 19.81 17.04 6.69
C ARG A 215 18.98 18.31 6.56
N ASP A 216 19.57 19.47 6.82
CA ASP A 216 18.87 20.75 6.72
C ASP A 216 18.36 20.99 5.30
N ARG A 217 19.20 20.67 4.32
CA ARG A 217 18.84 20.79 2.92
C ARG A 217 17.77 19.79 2.51
N VAL A 218 17.81 18.55 3.00
CA VAL A 218 16.72 17.56 2.80
C VAL A 218 15.41 18.12 3.36
N ALA A 219 15.43 18.63 4.58
CA ALA A 219 14.23 19.16 5.21
C ALA A 219 13.65 20.37 4.45
N SER A 220 14.52 21.24 3.93
CA SER A 220 14.15 22.37 3.08
C SER A 220 13.53 21.94 1.74
N GLU A 221 14.13 20.95 1.07
CA GLU A 221 13.60 20.37 -0.17
C GLU A 221 12.23 19.73 0.05
N ILE A 222 12.08 18.91 1.10
CA ILE A 222 10.79 18.31 1.47
C ILE A 222 9.75 19.40 1.75
N ALA A 223 10.09 20.42 2.56
CA ALA A 223 9.19 21.52 2.85
C ALA A 223 8.76 22.30 1.59
N THR A 224 9.64 22.43 0.61
CA THR A 224 9.34 23.06 -0.69
C THR A 224 8.30 22.28 -1.48
N THR A 225 8.20 20.95 -1.30
CA THR A 225 7.13 20.17 -1.91
C THR A 225 5.76 20.40 -1.27
N LEU A 226 5.72 20.85 -0.02
CA LEU A 226 4.49 21.05 0.75
C LEU A 226 3.87 22.44 0.53
N PHE A 227 4.70 23.46 0.35
CA PHE A 227 4.29 24.86 0.28
C PHE A 227 4.68 25.52 -1.04
N ARG A 228 3.73 26.23 -1.67
CA ARG A 228 3.96 26.98 -2.91
C ARG A 228 4.99 28.10 -2.73
N THR A 229 5.59 28.55 -3.82
CA THR A 229 6.44 29.76 -3.89
C THR A 229 5.66 30.96 -3.32
N GLY A 230 6.27 31.70 -2.40
CA GLY A 230 5.64 32.82 -1.67
C GLY A 230 5.33 32.56 -0.18
N GLN A 231 5.38 31.32 0.30
CA GLN A 231 5.12 30.97 1.71
C GLN A 231 6.39 30.72 2.53
N SER A 232 7.38 31.63 2.44
CA SER A 232 8.74 31.46 3.00
C SER A 232 8.75 31.14 4.51
N HIS A 233 7.99 31.88 5.31
CA HIS A 233 7.93 31.67 6.76
C HIS A 233 7.29 30.32 7.14
N ARG A 234 6.22 29.90 6.44
CA ARG A 234 5.57 28.59 6.68
C ARG A 234 6.50 27.45 6.26
N ARG A 235 7.20 27.60 5.14
CA ARG A 235 8.19 26.64 4.64
C ARG A 235 9.34 26.46 5.64
N ARG A 236 9.90 27.55 6.18
CA ARG A 236 10.98 27.48 7.18
C ARG A 236 10.54 26.72 8.44
N ARG A 237 9.35 27.04 8.97
CA ARG A 237 8.81 26.32 10.14
C ARG A 237 8.53 24.85 9.86
N ALA A 238 8.04 24.51 8.67
CA ALA A 238 7.84 23.13 8.28
C ALA A 238 9.18 22.38 8.13
N ALA A 239 10.19 23.01 7.52
CA ALA A 239 11.54 22.45 7.42
C ALA A 239 12.09 22.10 8.80
N GLN A 240 11.98 22.97 9.80
CA GLN A 240 12.43 22.67 11.17
C GLN A 240 11.74 21.43 11.77
N ARG A 241 10.41 21.30 11.59
CA ARG A 241 9.66 20.14 12.10
C ARG A 241 10.02 18.84 11.35
N ILE A 242 10.24 18.93 10.04
CA ILE A 242 10.69 17.82 9.22
C ILE A 242 12.10 17.39 9.65
N GLU A 243 13.02 18.33 9.85
CA GLU A 243 14.38 18.05 10.29
C GLU A 243 14.40 17.30 11.64
N ASN A 244 13.61 17.77 12.62
CA ASN A 244 13.45 17.08 13.91
C ASN A 244 12.91 15.66 13.75
N THR A 245 11.98 15.46 12.81
CA THR A 245 11.41 14.14 12.48
C THR A 245 12.47 13.23 11.86
N LEU A 246 13.25 13.73 10.91
CA LEU A 246 14.35 12.98 10.28
C LEU A 246 15.41 12.59 11.32
N ARG A 247 15.77 13.48 12.25
CA ARG A 247 16.69 13.17 13.37
C ARG A 247 16.15 12.02 14.22
N ARG A 248 14.85 12.04 14.54
CA ARG A 248 14.19 10.97 15.30
C ARG A 248 14.19 9.64 14.54
N LEU A 249 13.91 9.67 13.24
CA LEU A 249 13.94 8.47 12.38
C LEU A 249 15.35 7.86 12.31
N SER A 250 16.39 8.68 12.12
CA SER A 250 17.78 8.21 12.12
C SER A 250 18.18 7.57 13.45
N ARG A 251 17.77 8.13 14.59
CA ARG A 251 18.02 7.52 15.92
C ARG A 251 17.36 6.15 16.09
N ARG A 252 16.27 5.87 15.35
CA ARG A 252 15.55 4.59 15.38
C ARG A 252 16.11 3.58 14.37
N GLY A 253 17.20 3.90 13.68
CA GLY A 253 17.79 3.03 12.66
C GLY A 253 16.93 2.87 11.39
N ILE A 254 15.97 3.78 11.17
CA ILE A 254 15.14 3.73 9.96
C ILE A 254 15.93 4.37 8.81
N GLU A 255 16.54 3.52 7.99
CA GLU A 255 17.15 3.95 6.73
C GLU A 255 16.06 4.20 5.68
N TRP A 256 15.79 5.47 5.39
CA TRP A 256 14.76 5.89 4.44
C TRP A 256 15.32 6.33 3.08
N LEU A 257 16.64 6.24 2.90
CA LEU A 257 17.39 6.60 1.68
C LEU A 257 17.84 5.39 0.85
N THR A 258 17.75 4.17 1.40
CA THR A 258 18.09 2.93 0.70
C THR A 258 17.04 2.54 -0.33
#